data_AF-A0A094B1C6-F1
#
_entry.id   AF-A0A094B1C6-F1
#
_cell.length_a   1.000
_cell.length_b   1.000
_cell.length_c   1.000
_cell.angle_alpha   90.00
_cell.angle_beta   90.00
_cell.angle_gamma   90.00
#
_symmetry.space_group_name_H-M   'P 1'
#
loop_
_entity.id
_entity.type
_entity.pdbx_description
1 polymer ?
#
loop_
_entity_poly.entity_id
_entity_poly.type
_entity_poly.pdbx_seq_one_letter_code
_entity_poly.pdbx_strand_id
1 'polypeptide(L)'
;MGRTPPSFTSTIFFMAMKAHRQGRPTTALLRLLSHKTIHDTSDAFVELRTSKARIRNGSLLLRDQRVFMFSAPLRPPLTVDGRFEFCRHNVFTNLDDLGFCRIHVPSPDEINDYVSKEGVIYCKYCHTEIRIDFKSYGKARTAMFVTRWMDVGEGRDVDDVKWKFRLASRTEWEEVSFARGSICAAFEGTDDFRFDSLLTEQDEMDLCIMCPLTWPESAQVPDHDWEQGYEVVDGKMVFIDNGAERACFCIHDD
;
A
#
# COMPACT_ATOMS: atom_id res chain seq x y z
N MET A 1 -2.08 8.44 -11.76
CA MET A 1 -0.60 8.45 -11.69
C MET A 1 -0.17 7.68 -10.46
N GLY A 2 0.51 6.52 -10.58
CA GLY A 2 1.00 5.79 -9.41
C GLY A 2 1.96 6.65 -8.57
N ARG A 3 1.50 7.16 -7.44
CA ARG A 3 2.17 8.14 -6.59
C ARG A 3 3.24 7.44 -5.76
N THR A 4 4.45 7.92 -5.99
CA THR A 4 5.58 7.71 -5.10
C THR A 4 5.22 8.24 -3.71
N PRO A 5 5.85 7.73 -2.64
CA PRO A 5 5.68 8.33 -1.32
C PRO A 5 5.87 9.86 -1.38
N PRO A 6 5.15 10.66 -0.57
CA PRO A 6 5.06 12.12 -0.71
C PRO A 6 6.42 12.84 -0.71
N SER A 7 7.41 12.30 0.01
CA SER A 7 8.76 12.86 0.09
C SER A 7 9.75 12.25 -0.91
N PHE A 8 9.33 11.28 -1.72
CA PHE A 8 10.22 10.65 -2.67
C PHE A 8 10.58 11.61 -3.80
N THR A 9 11.88 11.79 -4.03
CA THR A 9 12.39 12.53 -5.18
C THR A 9 13.44 11.70 -5.91
N SER A 10 13.42 11.72 -7.26
CA SER A 10 14.41 11.07 -8.11
C SER A 10 15.83 11.57 -7.79
N THR A 11 15.98 12.87 -7.59
CA THR A 11 17.25 13.51 -7.25
C THR A 11 17.86 12.95 -5.97
N ILE A 12 17.11 12.91 -4.87
CA ILE A 12 17.63 12.40 -3.61
C ILE A 12 17.89 10.90 -3.70
N PHE A 13 17.09 10.14 -4.45
CA PHE A 13 17.38 8.74 -4.75
C PHE A 13 18.73 8.57 -5.44
N PHE A 14 18.98 9.24 -6.55
CA PHE A 14 20.25 9.13 -7.27
C PHE A 14 21.44 9.60 -6.43
N MET A 15 21.26 10.67 -5.63
CA MET A 15 22.27 11.13 -4.68
C MET A 15 22.56 10.07 -3.61
N ALA A 16 21.53 9.46 -3.02
CA ALA A 16 21.68 8.42 -1.99
C ALA A 16 22.43 7.21 -2.54
N MET A 17 22.07 6.76 -3.74
CA MET A 17 22.70 5.62 -4.40
C MET A 17 24.14 5.92 -4.84
N LYS A 18 24.43 7.13 -5.33
CA LYS A 18 25.79 7.56 -5.63
C LYS A 18 26.66 7.61 -4.37
N ALA A 19 26.15 8.18 -3.29
CA ALA A 19 26.87 8.25 -2.01
C ALA A 19 27.16 6.83 -1.47
N HIS A 20 26.18 5.93 -1.51
CA HIS A 20 26.36 4.53 -1.11
C HIS A 20 27.49 3.84 -1.88
N ARG A 21 27.49 3.95 -3.22
CA ARG A 21 28.52 3.35 -4.07
C ARG A 21 29.93 3.90 -3.80
N GLN A 22 30.02 5.13 -3.33
CA GLN A 22 31.28 5.78 -2.95
C GLN A 22 31.71 5.48 -1.50
N GLY A 23 30.98 4.62 -0.77
CA GLY A 23 31.23 4.34 0.64
C GLY A 23 30.97 5.54 1.55
N ARG A 24 30.19 6.53 1.11
CA ARG A 24 29.86 7.73 1.89
C ARG A 24 28.62 7.51 2.75
N PRO A 25 28.50 8.22 3.89
CA PRO A 25 27.29 8.17 4.72
C PRO A 25 26.03 8.56 3.93
N THR A 26 24.97 7.76 4.03
CA THR A 26 23.70 7.96 3.32
C THR A 26 22.55 8.39 4.22
N THR A 27 22.72 8.37 5.55
CA THR A 27 21.66 8.58 6.55
C THR A 27 20.86 9.85 6.31
N ALA A 28 21.53 10.97 6.02
CA ALA A 28 20.86 12.25 5.77
C ALA A 28 19.98 12.20 4.51
N LEU A 29 20.44 11.56 3.44
CA LEU A 29 19.71 11.42 2.18
C LEU A 29 18.52 10.46 2.34
N LEU A 30 18.70 9.34 3.06
CA LEU A 30 17.60 8.42 3.35
C LEU A 30 16.53 9.05 4.25
N ARG A 31 16.92 9.94 5.17
CA ARG A 31 15.98 10.71 5.98
C ARG A 31 15.14 11.66 5.13
N LEU A 32 15.71 12.28 4.09
CA LEU A 32 14.97 13.13 3.15
C LEU A 32 13.95 12.34 2.31
N LEU A 33 14.17 11.04 2.10
CA LEU A 33 13.22 10.13 1.46
C LEU A 33 12.22 9.49 2.43
N SER A 34 12.36 9.78 3.72
CA SER A 34 11.43 9.31 4.75
C SER A 34 10.38 10.40 5.00
N HIS A 35 9.19 9.99 5.42
CA HIS A 35 8.05 10.88 5.60
C HIS A 35 7.17 10.36 6.71
N LYS A 36 6.53 11.26 7.45
CA LYS A 36 5.48 10.91 8.39
C LYS A 36 4.49 12.07 8.49
N THR A 37 3.24 11.83 8.16
CA THR A 37 2.16 12.81 8.28
C THR A 37 0.87 12.14 8.70
N ILE A 38 0.12 12.83 9.52
CA ILE A 38 -1.26 12.50 9.82
C ILE A 38 -2.15 13.47 9.03
N HIS A 39 -3.15 12.93 8.36
CA HIS A 39 -4.11 13.67 7.59
C HIS A 39 -5.50 13.44 8.17
N ASP A 40 -6.20 14.53 8.43
CA ASP A 40 -7.64 14.51 8.61
C ASP A 40 -8.28 14.49 7.23
N THR A 41 -8.41 13.28 6.69
CA THR A 41 -8.71 13.04 5.27
C THR A 41 -10.19 12.97 4.97
N SER A 42 -11.06 12.71 5.96
CA SER A 42 -12.50 12.58 5.75
C SER A 42 -13.29 12.59 7.06
N ASP A 43 -14.60 12.84 6.96
CA ASP A 43 -15.55 12.65 8.07
C ASP A 43 -15.65 11.19 8.57
N ALA A 44 -15.02 10.22 7.90
CA ALA A 44 -15.12 8.78 8.19
C ALA A 44 -13.88 8.18 8.85
N PHE A 45 -12.68 8.71 8.54
CA PHE A 45 -11.42 8.20 9.06
C PHE A 45 -10.34 9.28 9.08
N VAL A 46 -9.40 9.08 10.01
CA VAL A 46 -8.10 9.75 10.01
C VAL A 46 -7.04 8.82 9.43
N GLU A 47 -6.10 9.37 8.68
CA GLU A 47 -5.02 8.62 8.06
C GLU A 47 -3.65 9.01 8.62
N LEU A 48 -2.88 8.04 9.11
CA LEU A 48 -1.45 8.22 9.32
C LEU A 48 -0.67 7.58 8.17
N ARG A 49 0.19 8.36 7.53
CA ARG A 49 1.11 7.89 6.50
C ARG A 49 2.54 7.96 6.98
N THR A 50 3.25 6.84 6.91
CA THR A 50 4.67 6.74 7.25
C THR A 50 5.44 6.08 6.10
N SER A 51 6.46 6.76 5.60
CA SER A 51 7.36 6.24 4.57
C SER A 51 8.80 6.21 5.06
N LYS A 52 9.55 5.16 4.73
CA LYS A 52 10.95 4.99 5.14
C LYS A 52 11.77 4.39 4.00
N ALA A 53 12.99 4.88 3.84
CA ALA A 53 13.94 4.39 2.85
C ALA A 53 15.12 3.65 3.49
N ARG A 54 15.59 2.59 2.84
CA ARG A 54 16.78 1.81 3.23
C ARG A 54 17.56 1.42 1.99
N ILE A 55 18.87 1.24 2.13
CA ILE A 55 19.70 0.63 1.09
C ILE A 55 20.09 -0.77 1.56
N ARG A 56 19.82 -1.77 0.70
CA ARG A 56 20.06 -3.19 0.95
C ARG A 56 20.53 -3.83 -0.34
N ASN A 57 21.59 -4.62 -0.27
CA ASN A 57 22.15 -5.35 -1.42
C ASN A 57 22.37 -4.47 -2.65
N GLY A 58 22.84 -3.23 -2.45
CA GLY A 58 23.09 -2.27 -3.53
C GLY A 58 21.86 -1.60 -4.14
N SER A 59 20.64 -1.90 -3.66
CA SER A 59 19.39 -1.29 -4.13
C SER A 59 18.73 -0.41 -3.06
N LEU A 60 18.01 0.62 -3.50
CA LEU A 60 17.16 1.42 -2.61
C LEU A 60 15.78 0.77 -2.47
N LEU A 61 15.43 0.43 -1.23
CA LEU A 61 14.13 -0.10 -0.88
C LEU A 61 13.32 0.98 -0.15
N LEU A 62 12.03 1.03 -0.43
CA LEU A 62 11.06 1.90 0.23
C LEU A 62 10.00 1.06 0.92
N ARG A 63 9.57 1.52 2.10
CA ARG A 63 8.31 1.12 2.71
C ARG A 63 7.41 2.34 2.85
N ASP A 64 6.15 2.20 2.51
CA ASP A 64 5.10 3.19 2.67
C ASP A 64 3.93 2.51 3.38
N GLN A 65 3.66 2.89 4.63
CA GLN A 65 2.54 2.39 5.40
C GLN A 65 1.49 3.49 5.55
N ARG A 66 0.24 3.15 5.32
CA ARG A 66 -0.92 3.99 5.55
C ARG A 66 -1.83 3.30 6.54
N VAL A 67 -2.20 4.00 7.59
CA VAL A 67 -3.08 3.51 8.65
C VAL A 67 -4.33 4.34 8.62
N PHE A 68 -5.45 3.69 8.31
CA PHE A 68 -6.77 4.29 8.26
C PHE A 68 -7.50 3.90 9.54
N MET A 69 -7.79 4.86 10.41
CA MET A 69 -8.48 4.63 11.67
C MET A 69 -9.95 5.05 11.55
N PHE A 70 -10.85 4.10 11.77
CA PHE A 70 -12.29 4.25 11.62
C PHE A 70 -13.01 4.26 12.95
N SER A 71 -14.13 4.99 12.99
CA SER A 71 -15.01 5.21 14.15
C SER A 71 -15.99 4.08 14.44
N ALA A 72 -15.97 3.02 13.64
CA ALA A 72 -16.83 1.86 13.75
C ALA A 72 -16.11 0.61 13.21
N PRO A 73 -16.58 -0.60 13.56
CA PRO A 73 -16.16 -1.81 12.88
C PRO A 73 -16.41 -1.70 11.37
N LEU A 74 -15.43 -2.13 10.58
CA LEU A 74 -15.54 -2.11 9.13
C LEU A 74 -16.64 -3.06 8.65
N ARG A 75 -17.55 -2.54 7.82
CA ARG A 75 -18.60 -3.34 7.19
C ARG A 75 -18.50 -3.16 5.68
N PRO A 76 -18.08 -4.20 4.95
CA PRO A 76 -18.13 -4.17 3.49
C PRO A 76 -19.56 -3.98 2.98
N PRO A 77 -19.74 -3.28 1.84
CA PRO A 77 -18.70 -2.58 1.08
C PRO A 77 -18.23 -1.30 1.80
N LEU A 78 -16.92 -1.03 1.74
CA LEU A 78 -16.35 0.22 2.28
C LEU A 78 -16.56 1.34 1.27
N THR A 79 -17.60 2.15 1.46
CA THR A 79 -18.00 3.21 0.52
C THR A 79 -17.29 4.54 0.71
N VAL A 80 -16.30 4.58 1.60
CA VAL A 80 -15.58 5.80 1.93
C VAL A 80 -14.42 6.00 0.96
N ASP A 81 -14.23 7.24 0.47
CA ASP A 81 -13.06 7.64 -0.34
C ASP A 81 -11.78 7.63 0.50
N GLY A 82 -11.16 6.46 0.63
CA GLY A 82 -9.86 6.20 1.23
C GLY A 82 -8.88 5.70 0.19
N ARG A 83 -8.51 6.57 -0.75
CA ARG A 83 -7.62 6.19 -1.85
C ARG A 83 -6.30 5.65 -1.35
N PHE A 84 -5.93 4.45 -1.77
CA PHE A 84 -4.58 3.91 -1.64
C PHE A 84 -4.20 3.16 -2.91
N GLU A 85 -2.91 3.16 -3.23
CA GLU A 85 -2.43 2.60 -4.50
C GLU A 85 -1.42 1.49 -4.24
N PHE A 86 -1.58 0.37 -4.93
CA PHE A 86 -0.57 -0.70 -4.91
C PHE A 86 0.57 -0.36 -5.87
N CYS A 87 0.33 -0.38 -7.19
CA CYS A 87 1.28 0.14 -8.17
C CYS A 87 0.54 0.60 -9.43
N ARG A 88 1.26 1.06 -10.46
CA ARG A 88 0.62 1.41 -11.75
C ARG A 88 0.01 0.20 -12.47
N HIS A 89 0.42 -1.00 -12.09
CA HIS A 89 0.04 -2.25 -12.75
C HIS A 89 -1.20 -2.90 -12.15
N ASN A 90 -1.34 -2.79 -10.84
CA ASN A 90 -2.48 -3.29 -10.09
C ASN A 90 -3.00 -2.10 -9.31
N VAL A 91 -4.09 -1.50 -9.79
CA VAL A 91 -4.63 -0.29 -9.20
C VAL A 91 -5.70 -0.70 -8.21
N PHE A 92 -5.39 -0.56 -6.92
CA PHE A 92 -6.39 -0.13 -5.96
C PHE A 92 -6.48 1.39 -6.14
N THR A 93 -7.67 1.89 -6.40
CA THR A 93 -7.99 3.31 -6.38
C THR A 93 -8.55 3.74 -5.05
N ASN A 94 -9.30 2.87 -4.35
CA ASN A 94 -10.07 3.21 -3.16
C ASN A 94 -10.39 1.98 -2.28
N LEU A 95 -11.01 2.17 -1.11
CA LEU A 95 -11.32 1.12 -0.12
C LEU A 95 -12.38 0.12 -0.60
N ASP A 96 -13.29 0.55 -1.47
CA ASP A 96 -14.28 -0.28 -2.15
C ASP A 96 -13.63 -1.36 -3.04
N ASP A 97 -12.45 -1.07 -3.60
CA ASP A 97 -11.70 -2.02 -4.41
C ASP A 97 -11.29 -3.29 -3.65
N LEU A 98 -11.26 -3.27 -2.31
CA LEU A 98 -11.02 -4.47 -1.50
C LEU A 98 -12.04 -5.56 -1.82
N GLY A 99 -13.32 -5.20 -1.91
CA GLY A 99 -14.40 -6.13 -2.27
C GLY A 99 -14.27 -6.61 -3.72
N PHE A 100 -13.98 -5.68 -4.64
CA PHE A 100 -13.77 -5.97 -6.05
C PHE A 100 -12.61 -6.94 -6.32
N CYS A 101 -11.60 -6.91 -5.44
CA CYS A 101 -10.39 -7.73 -5.50
C CYS A 101 -10.43 -8.98 -4.61
N ARG A 102 -11.59 -9.29 -4.00
CA ARG A 102 -11.78 -10.39 -3.02
C ARG A 102 -10.79 -10.35 -1.85
N ILE A 103 -10.37 -9.17 -1.41
CA ILE A 103 -9.58 -9.03 -0.18
C ILE A 103 -10.52 -9.17 1.02
N HIS A 104 -10.23 -10.12 1.91
CA HIS A 104 -11.06 -10.35 3.10
C HIS A 104 -10.94 -9.19 4.09
N VAL A 105 -12.06 -8.54 4.36
CA VAL A 105 -12.21 -7.57 5.46
C VAL A 105 -12.84 -8.32 6.64
N PRO A 106 -12.16 -8.44 7.80
CA PRO A 106 -12.67 -9.20 8.93
C PRO A 106 -13.93 -8.57 9.50
N SER A 107 -14.86 -9.43 9.93
CA SER A 107 -16.03 -9.00 10.68
C SER A 107 -15.65 -8.52 12.09
N PRO A 108 -16.56 -7.82 12.82
CA PRO A 108 -16.30 -7.38 14.19
C PRO A 108 -15.97 -8.53 15.15
N ASP A 109 -16.46 -9.75 14.87
CA ASP A 109 -16.21 -10.92 15.70
C ASP A 109 -14.88 -11.61 15.35
N GLU A 110 -14.39 -11.42 14.12
CA GLU A 110 -13.14 -12.01 13.63
C GLU A 110 -11.90 -11.15 13.91
N ILE A 111 -12.07 -9.83 14.01
CA ILE A 111 -10.95 -8.88 13.91
C ILE A 111 -9.88 -9.00 14.99
N ASN A 112 -10.21 -9.47 16.20
CA ASN A 112 -9.25 -9.51 17.31
C ASN A 112 -8.15 -10.56 17.10
N ASP A 113 -8.49 -11.67 16.42
CA ASP A 113 -7.58 -12.77 16.13
C ASP A 113 -7.28 -12.86 14.62
N TYR A 114 -7.63 -11.81 13.87
CA TYR A 114 -7.51 -11.82 12.43
C TYR A 114 -6.05 -11.78 11.99
N VAL A 115 -5.68 -12.73 11.13
CA VAL A 115 -4.44 -12.73 10.36
C VAL A 115 -4.83 -12.58 8.90
N SER A 116 -4.16 -11.65 8.20
CA SER A 116 -4.36 -11.42 6.77
C SER A 116 -4.32 -12.73 5.98
N LYS A 117 -5.43 -13.09 5.34
CA LYS A 117 -5.56 -14.34 4.56
C LYS A 117 -4.74 -14.28 3.28
N GLU A 118 -4.65 -13.09 2.69
CA GLU A 118 -3.93 -12.82 1.45
C GLU A 118 -2.43 -12.71 1.69
N GLY A 119 -2.00 -12.38 2.91
CA GLY A 119 -0.59 -12.17 3.24
C GLY A 119 0.04 -11.08 2.37
N VAL A 120 1.30 -11.28 1.95
CA VAL A 120 1.95 -10.36 1.01
C VAL A 120 1.41 -10.60 -0.40
N ILE A 121 0.90 -9.56 -1.04
CA ILE A 121 0.50 -9.53 -2.45
C ILE A 121 1.62 -8.85 -3.24
N TYR A 122 1.98 -9.35 -4.42
CA TYR A 122 3.06 -8.81 -5.24
C TYR A 122 2.66 -8.60 -6.70
N CYS A 123 3.27 -7.59 -7.32
CA CYS A 123 3.02 -7.27 -8.72
C CYS A 123 3.88 -8.17 -9.62
N LYS A 124 3.30 -8.75 -10.66
CA LYS A 124 4.03 -9.57 -11.64
C LYS A 124 4.85 -8.77 -12.67
N TYR A 125 4.71 -7.44 -12.67
CA TYR A 125 5.34 -6.56 -13.66
C TYR A 125 6.29 -5.53 -13.04
N CYS A 126 6.26 -5.33 -11.73
CA CYS A 126 7.20 -4.46 -11.05
C CYS A 126 7.57 -4.99 -9.68
N HIS A 127 8.67 -4.48 -9.12
CA HIS A 127 9.20 -4.92 -7.84
C HIS A 127 8.46 -4.20 -6.70
N THR A 128 7.19 -4.54 -6.53
CA THR A 128 6.32 -3.95 -5.52
C THR A 128 5.52 -5.04 -4.83
N GLU A 129 5.52 -4.97 -3.50
CA GLU A 129 4.77 -5.83 -2.60
C GLU A 129 3.82 -4.95 -1.77
N ILE A 130 2.66 -5.49 -1.42
CA ILE A 130 1.69 -4.86 -0.53
C ILE A 130 1.15 -5.90 0.44
N ARG A 131 0.80 -5.46 1.64
CA ARG A 131 0.11 -6.26 2.63
C ARG A 131 -0.98 -5.40 3.27
N ILE A 132 -2.15 -5.99 3.45
CA ILE A 132 -3.31 -5.35 4.05
C ILE A 132 -3.64 -6.12 5.33
N ASP A 133 -3.59 -5.41 6.45
CA ASP A 133 -3.86 -5.96 7.78
C ASP A 133 -4.92 -5.11 8.50
N PHE A 134 -5.53 -5.68 9.54
CA PHE A 134 -6.57 -5.03 10.33
C PHE A 134 -6.29 -5.23 11.82
N LYS A 135 -6.69 -4.25 12.64
CA LYS A 135 -6.59 -4.34 14.10
C LYS A 135 -7.78 -3.64 14.75
N SER A 136 -8.37 -4.28 15.76
CA SER A 136 -9.35 -3.62 16.62
C SER A 136 -8.66 -2.83 17.73
N TYR A 137 -9.20 -1.65 18.02
CA TYR A 137 -8.89 -0.85 19.19
C TYR A 137 -10.08 -0.83 20.17
N GLY A 138 -10.87 -1.91 20.17
CA GLY A 138 -12.09 -2.08 20.96
C GLY A 138 -13.37 -1.84 20.17
N LYS A 139 -14.52 -1.84 20.86
CA LYS A 139 -15.87 -1.83 20.23
C LYS A 139 -16.15 -0.61 19.33
N ALA A 140 -15.40 0.47 19.50
CA ALA A 140 -15.63 1.72 18.79
C ALA A 140 -14.61 2.01 17.68
N ARG A 141 -13.53 1.22 17.53
CA ARG A 141 -12.46 1.59 16.60
C ARG A 141 -11.80 0.41 15.92
N THR A 142 -11.60 0.56 14.62
CA THR A 142 -10.89 -0.40 13.79
C THR A 142 -9.87 0.35 12.95
N ALA A 143 -8.66 -0.19 12.84
CA ALA A 143 -7.65 0.32 11.95
C ALA A 143 -7.40 -0.66 10.81
N MET A 144 -7.28 -0.14 9.59
CA MET A 144 -6.74 -0.85 8.44
C MET A 144 -5.33 -0.36 8.15
N PHE A 145 -4.40 -1.29 7.97
CA PHE A 145 -3.01 -1.03 7.66
C PHE A 145 -2.74 -1.47 6.24
N VAL A 146 -2.34 -0.52 5.40
CA VAL A 146 -1.87 -0.79 4.04
C VAL A 146 -0.37 -0.56 4.03
N THR A 147 0.41 -1.64 3.99
CA THR A 147 1.88 -1.57 3.96
C THR A 147 2.38 -1.96 2.59
N ARG A 148 3.07 -1.04 1.91
CA ARG A 148 3.65 -1.24 0.59
C ARG A 148 5.17 -1.20 0.67
N TRP A 149 5.83 -2.18 0.05
CA TRP A 149 7.27 -2.21 -0.15
C TRP A 149 7.61 -2.11 -1.64
N MET A 150 8.66 -1.35 -1.96
CA MET A 150 9.14 -1.17 -3.33
C MET A 150 10.65 -1.31 -3.39
N ASP A 151 11.13 -2.04 -4.38
CA ASP A 151 12.53 -2.02 -4.79
C ASP A 151 12.67 -1.00 -5.95
N VAL A 152 13.37 0.10 -5.68
CA VAL A 152 13.52 1.23 -6.61
C VAL A 152 14.70 1.03 -7.56
N GLY A 153 15.63 0.12 -7.24
CA GLY A 153 16.79 -0.16 -8.05
C GLY A 153 18.09 0.49 -7.58
N GLU A 154 19.15 0.27 -8.36
CA GLU A 154 20.52 0.60 -7.97
C GLU A 154 20.87 2.08 -8.22
N GLY A 155 20.04 2.80 -8.96
CA GLY A 155 20.26 4.22 -9.29
C GLY A 155 21.59 4.44 -10.03
N ARG A 156 21.95 3.51 -10.92
CA ARG A 156 23.12 3.62 -11.81
C ARG A 156 22.76 4.25 -13.14
N ASP A 157 21.57 3.92 -13.63
CA ASP A 157 21.05 4.33 -14.91
C ASP A 157 19.59 4.79 -14.74
N VAL A 158 19.20 5.82 -15.48
CA VAL A 158 17.79 6.20 -15.64
C VAL A 158 17.02 5.15 -16.44
N ASP A 159 17.74 4.26 -17.13
CA ASP A 159 17.21 3.13 -17.85
C ASP A 159 17.15 1.83 -17.03
N ASP A 160 17.49 1.88 -15.74
CA ASP A 160 17.31 0.76 -14.80
C ASP A 160 15.85 0.29 -14.82
N VAL A 161 15.64 -1.01 -15.05
CA VAL A 161 14.32 -1.61 -15.21
C VAL A 161 13.41 -1.34 -14.00
N LYS A 162 13.95 -1.42 -12.78
CA LYS A 162 13.21 -1.16 -11.53
C LYS A 162 12.82 0.31 -11.41
N TRP A 163 13.66 1.20 -11.94
CA TRP A 163 13.37 2.63 -12.02
C TRP A 163 12.33 2.95 -13.11
N LYS A 164 12.49 2.38 -14.31
CA LYS A 164 11.66 2.65 -15.50
C LYS A 164 10.19 2.31 -15.30
N PHE A 165 9.85 1.22 -14.63
CA PHE A 165 8.45 0.84 -14.38
C PHE A 165 7.66 1.89 -13.59
N ARG A 166 8.34 2.84 -12.95
CA ARG A 166 7.69 3.98 -12.29
C ARG A 166 7.29 5.09 -13.24
N LEU A 167 7.93 5.16 -14.40
CA LEU A 167 7.75 6.20 -15.41
C LEU A 167 6.97 5.68 -16.63
N ALA A 168 7.11 4.40 -16.97
CA ALA A 168 6.53 3.78 -18.15
C ALA A 168 5.00 3.86 -18.22
N SER A 169 4.48 4.02 -19.45
CA SER A 169 3.06 3.82 -19.81
C SER A 169 2.72 2.32 -19.83
N ARG A 170 1.44 1.98 -19.73
CA ARG A 170 0.92 0.62 -19.48
C ARG A 170 1.20 -0.42 -20.58
N THR A 171 1.78 -0.04 -21.71
CA THR A 171 1.76 -0.84 -22.96
C THR A 171 3.00 -1.70 -23.23
N GLU A 172 4.04 -1.67 -22.37
CA GLU A 172 5.33 -2.32 -22.65
C GLU A 172 5.88 -3.12 -21.45
N TRP A 173 5.01 -3.83 -20.72
CA TRP A 173 5.39 -4.41 -19.43
C TRP A 173 5.73 -5.90 -19.54
N GLU A 174 7.03 -6.21 -19.47
CA GLU A 174 7.52 -7.57 -19.31
C GLU A 174 7.28 -8.07 -17.87
N GLU A 175 6.97 -9.36 -17.72
CA GLU A 175 6.85 -9.96 -16.40
C GLU A 175 8.21 -10.01 -15.70
N VAL A 176 8.23 -9.61 -14.43
CA VAL A 176 9.42 -9.67 -13.58
C VAL A 176 9.29 -10.85 -12.63
N SER A 177 10.40 -11.57 -12.45
CA SER A 177 10.46 -12.70 -11.53
C SER A 177 11.21 -12.32 -10.26
N PHE A 178 10.53 -12.38 -9.12
CA PHE A 178 11.13 -12.29 -7.79
C PHE A 178 10.30 -13.12 -6.80
N ALA A 179 10.93 -13.56 -5.71
CA ALA A 179 10.25 -14.34 -4.70
C ALA A 179 9.27 -13.47 -3.91
N ARG A 180 8.05 -13.98 -3.70
CA ARG A 180 7.03 -13.33 -2.88
C ARG A 180 7.55 -13.07 -1.46
N GLY A 181 7.39 -11.84 -0.97
CA GLY A 181 7.84 -11.41 0.34
C GLY A 181 9.33 -11.05 0.40
N SER A 182 10.10 -11.20 -0.69
CA SER A 182 11.54 -10.95 -0.66
C SER A 182 11.88 -9.47 -0.47
N ILE A 183 11.04 -8.55 -0.95
CA ILE A 183 11.27 -7.11 -0.81
C ILE A 183 10.96 -6.69 0.63
N CYS A 184 9.85 -7.17 1.18
CA CYS A 184 9.47 -7.01 2.58
C CYS A 184 10.58 -7.53 3.51
N ALA A 185 10.99 -8.79 3.35
CA ALA A 185 12.04 -9.41 4.16
C ALA A 185 13.37 -8.65 4.06
N ALA A 186 13.78 -8.26 2.84
CA ALA A 186 15.00 -7.47 2.65
C ALA A 186 14.92 -6.09 3.33
N PHE A 187 13.76 -5.43 3.28
CA PHE A 187 13.58 -4.13 3.91
C PHE A 187 13.57 -4.23 5.43
N GLU A 188 12.74 -5.12 5.99
CA GLU A 188 12.52 -5.23 7.43
C GLU A 188 13.69 -5.91 8.13
N GLY A 189 14.36 -6.84 7.46
CA GLY A 189 15.47 -7.64 8.01
C GLY A 189 15.00 -8.81 8.88
N THR A 190 13.73 -9.17 8.78
CA THR A 190 13.08 -10.28 9.50
C THR A 190 11.90 -10.78 8.66
N ASP A 191 11.54 -12.05 8.85
CA ASP A 191 10.35 -12.65 8.25
C ASP A 191 9.09 -12.44 9.13
N ASP A 192 9.26 -12.10 10.42
CA ASP A 192 8.17 -11.78 11.36
C ASP A 192 7.84 -10.28 11.35
N PHE A 193 7.42 -9.74 10.20
CA PHE A 193 6.97 -8.36 10.12
C PHE A 193 5.64 -8.17 10.85
N ARG A 194 5.64 -7.29 11.86
CA ARG A 194 4.45 -6.87 12.62
C ARG A 194 4.02 -5.49 12.17
N PHE A 195 2.86 -5.41 11.53
CA PHE A 195 2.38 -4.19 10.89
C PHE A 195 2.10 -3.06 11.90
N ASP A 196 1.64 -3.40 13.10
CA ASP A 196 1.24 -2.46 14.14
C ASP A 196 2.43 -1.99 14.99
N SER A 197 3.54 -2.71 15.01
CA SER A 197 4.76 -2.30 15.75
C SER A 197 5.44 -1.06 15.17
N LEU A 198 4.94 -0.54 14.05
CA LEU A 198 5.42 0.69 13.42
C LEU A 198 4.77 1.95 13.99
N LEU A 199 3.64 1.80 14.68
CA LEU A 199 2.98 2.88 15.40
C LEU A 199 3.68 3.11 16.73
N THR A 200 3.95 4.37 17.06
CA THR A 200 4.29 4.74 18.43
C THR A 200 3.01 4.88 19.26
N GLU A 201 3.13 4.83 20.59
CA GLU A 201 2.00 5.14 21.49
C GLU A 201 1.38 6.51 21.18
N GLN A 202 2.22 7.50 20.86
CA GLN A 202 1.75 8.83 20.45
C GLN A 202 0.96 8.78 19.14
N ASP A 203 1.39 7.98 18.16
CA ASP A 203 0.65 7.84 16.90
C ASP A 203 -0.73 7.23 17.12
N GLU A 204 -0.81 6.20 17.95
CA GLU A 204 -2.08 5.58 18.31
C GLU A 204 -2.98 6.56 19.04
N MET A 205 -2.44 7.35 19.97
CA MET A 205 -3.17 8.41 20.66
C MET A 205 -3.68 9.47 19.69
N ASP A 206 -2.84 9.97 18.79
CA ASP A 206 -3.18 11.01 17.82
C ASP A 206 -4.26 10.51 16.85
N LEU A 207 -4.10 9.30 16.31
CA LEU A 207 -5.13 8.63 15.50
C LEU A 207 -6.44 8.47 16.29
N CYS A 208 -6.38 8.06 17.55
CA CYS A 208 -7.56 7.91 18.40
C CYS A 208 -8.27 9.25 18.71
N ILE A 209 -7.51 10.34 18.88
CA ILE A 209 -8.06 11.66 19.20
C ILE A 209 -8.72 12.27 17.96
N MET A 210 -8.08 12.14 16.79
CA MET A 210 -8.57 12.72 15.54
C MET A 210 -9.59 11.84 14.81
N CYS A 211 -9.67 10.55 15.11
CA CYS A 211 -10.68 9.68 14.51
C CYS A 211 -12.08 10.21 14.81
N PRO A 212 -12.95 10.33 13.79
CA PRO A 212 -14.35 10.72 13.98
C PRO A 212 -15.04 9.88 15.06
N LEU A 213 -16.05 10.43 15.73
CA LEU A 213 -16.82 9.69 16.74
C LEU A 213 -17.96 8.87 16.13
N THR A 214 -18.38 9.21 14.92
CA THR A 214 -19.52 8.61 14.24
C THR A 214 -19.16 8.31 12.80
N TRP A 215 -19.82 7.31 12.23
CA TRP A 215 -19.75 7.05 10.80
C TRP A 215 -20.59 8.10 10.05
N PRO A 216 -20.13 8.69 8.94
CA PRO A 216 -20.87 9.73 8.26
C PRO A 216 -22.18 9.20 7.66
N GLU A 217 -23.26 9.99 7.79
CA GLU A 217 -24.59 9.64 7.26
C GLU A 217 -24.62 9.53 5.73
N SER A 218 -23.69 10.20 5.03
CA SER A 218 -23.54 10.17 3.58
C SER A 218 -22.93 8.87 3.06
N ALA A 219 -22.37 8.02 3.92
CA ALA A 219 -21.84 6.71 3.54
C ALA A 219 -22.95 5.64 3.36
N GLN A 220 -24.14 6.05 2.91
CA GLN A 220 -25.18 5.12 2.49
C GLN A 220 -24.62 4.24 1.38
N VAL A 221 -24.74 2.92 1.57
CA VAL A 221 -24.28 1.91 0.62
C VAL A 221 -25.06 2.10 -0.68
N PRO A 222 -24.43 2.55 -1.78
CA PRO A 222 -25.06 2.36 -3.08
C PRO A 222 -25.26 0.86 -3.24
N ASP A 223 -26.47 0.46 -3.64
CA ASP A 223 -26.80 -0.91 -4.03
C ASP A 223 -26.10 -1.21 -5.37
N HIS A 224 -24.78 -1.20 -5.35
CA HIS A 224 -23.94 -1.56 -6.47
C HIS A 224 -23.51 -3.00 -6.26
N ASP A 225 -24.20 -3.89 -6.98
CA ASP A 225 -23.70 -5.23 -7.28
C ASP A 225 -22.41 -5.08 -8.09
N TRP A 226 -21.28 -4.96 -7.40
CA TRP A 226 -19.97 -5.04 -8.04
C TRP A 226 -19.77 -6.49 -8.48
N GLU A 227 -19.84 -6.72 -9.78
CA GLU A 227 -19.30 -7.95 -10.37
C GLU A 227 -17.81 -8.03 -10.02
N GLN A 228 -17.43 -9.08 -9.29
CA GLN A 228 -16.06 -9.30 -8.83
C GLN A 228 -15.13 -9.40 -10.05
N GLY A 229 -14.11 -8.55 -10.11
CA GLY A 229 -13.21 -8.49 -11.26
C GLY A 229 -11.86 -9.16 -11.02
N TYR A 230 -11.40 -9.27 -9.78
CA TYR A 230 -10.09 -9.84 -9.47
C TYR A 230 -10.11 -10.69 -8.20
N GLU A 231 -9.13 -11.59 -8.10
CA GLU A 231 -8.81 -12.33 -6.89
C GLU A 231 -7.30 -12.44 -6.66
N VAL A 232 -6.93 -12.70 -5.42
CA VAL A 232 -5.54 -12.99 -5.04
C VAL A 232 -5.30 -14.50 -5.12
N VAL A 233 -4.49 -14.93 -6.10
CA VAL A 233 -4.06 -16.33 -6.24
C VAL A 233 -2.55 -16.38 -6.05
N ASP A 234 -2.10 -17.13 -5.05
CA ASP A 234 -0.67 -17.23 -4.68
C ASP A 234 0.02 -15.86 -4.52
N GLY A 235 -0.69 -14.90 -3.93
CA GLY A 235 -0.19 -13.53 -3.72
C GLY A 235 -0.16 -12.67 -4.99
N LYS A 236 -0.70 -13.11 -6.12
CA LYS A 236 -0.83 -12.32 -7.34
C LYS A 236 -2.28 -11.92 -7.55
N MET A 237 -2.50 -10.71 -8.06
CA MET A 237 -3.80 -10.29 -8.58
C MET A 237 -4.06 -10.97 -9.93
N VAL A 238 -5.17 -11.70 -10.03
CA VAL A 238 -5.62 -12.40 -11.23
C VAL A 238 -7.03 -11.93 -11.58
N PHE A 239 -7.26 -11.62 -12.85
CA PHE A 239 -8.57 -11.22 -13.35
C PHE A 239 -9.50 -12.44 -13.39
N ILE A 240 -10.73 -12.28 -12.91
CA ILE A 240 -11.77 -13.31 -12.97
C ILE A 240 -12.55 -13.09 -14.27
N ASP A 241 -12.38 -13.98 -15.24
CA ASP A 241 -13.18 -13.96 -16.45
C ASP A 241 -14.59 -14.50 -16.16
N ASN A 242 -15.55 -13.59 -16.03
CA ASN A 242 -16.96 -13.91 -15.78
C ASN A 242 -17.78 -14.09 -17.08
N GLY A 243 -17.15 -14.15 -18.26
CA GLY A 243 -17.85 -14.38 -19.54
C GLY A 243 -18.71 -13.20 -20.03
N ALA A 244 -18.70 -12.06 -19.33
CA ALA A 244 -19.18 -10.79 -19.84
C ALA A 244 -17.98 -10.01 -20.40
N GLU A 245 -18.04 -9.62 -21.68
CA GLU A 245 -17.13 -8.66 -22.29
C GLU A 245 -17.30 -7.28 -21.61
N ARG A 246 -16.84 -7.15 -20.38
CA ARG A 246 -16.52 -5.84 -19.81
C ARG A 246 -15.04 -5.63 -20.04
N ALA A 247 -14.78 -4.95 -21.15
CA ALA A 247 -13.52 -4.29 -21.40
C ALA A 247 -13.05 -3.63 -20.11
N CYS A 248 -11.83 -3.95 -19.74
CA CYS A 248 -11.08 -3.33 -18.67
C CYS A 248 -11.39 -1.82 -18.63
N PHE A 249 -12.05 -1.31 -17.58
CA PHE A 249 -12.21 0.15 -17.32
C PHE A 249 -10.86 0.85 -17.04
N CYS A 250 -9.77 0.18 -17.41
CA CYS A 250 -8.40 0.64 -17.41
C CYS A 250 -8.05 1.50 -18.65
N ILE A 251 -8.97 1.66 -19.59
CA ILE A 251 -8.92 2.65 -20.67
C ILE A 251 -9.81 3.83 -20.25
N HIS A 252 -9.27 4.73 -19.44
CA HIS A 252 -9.71 6.11 -19.53
C HIS A 252 -8.64 6.83 -20.33
N ASP A 253 -8.89 6.90 -21.64
CA ASP A 253 -8.32 7.94 -22.48
C ASP A 253 -8.85 9.28 -21.94
N ASP A 254 -7.92 10.13 -21.48
CA ASP A 254 -7.90 11.59 -21.67
C ASP A 254 -6.56 12.15 -21.16
#